data_AF-A0A3T1B986-F1
#
_entry.id   AF-A0A3T1B986-F1
#
_cell.length_a   1.000
_cell.length_b   1.000
_cell.length_c   1.000
_cell.angle_alpha   90.00
_cell.angle_beta   90.00
_cell.angle_gamma   90.00
#
_symmetry.space_group_name_H-M   'P 1'
#
loop_
_entity.id
_entity.type
_entity.pdbx_description
1 polymer ?
#
loop_
_entity_poly.entity_id
_entity_poly.type
_entity_poly.pdbx_seq_one_letter_code
_entity_poly.pdbx_strand_id
1 'polypeptide(L)'
;MVAVRVWTWIGPAWAHPFTGPLAAALLVLVSGLPPAPIGDPLYAVAGVLIIAAAYGVALLIPRARRALAEPHFPTPWRTALLEIPLATVIFEEVAFRGVLWTLVEQARGPIAATLTTAVLFGLWHISPDPGERPQFVTVAFTTLAGVVLGLLREFSGGLLAPIAVHWAANGLGVLFSAQARRRTGKGT
;
A
#
# COMPACT_ATOMS: atom_id res chain seq x y z
N MET A 1 4.00 -7.15 -5.13
CA MET A 1 3.03 -7.65 -6.10
C MET A 1 3.32 -9.04 -6.62
N VAL A 2 4.49 -9.46 -7.13
CA VAL A 2 4.61 -10.80 -7.77
C VAL A 2 4.01 -11.95 -6.94
N ALA A 3 4.42 -12.14 -5.68
CA ALA A 3 3.91 -13.24 -4.84
C ALA A 3 2.42 -13.07 -4.45
N VAL A 4 2.01 -11.85 -4.08
CA VAL A 4 0.60 -11.56 -3.74
C VAL A 4 -0.30 -11.69 -4.97
N ARG A 5 0.14 -11.18 -6.13
CA ARG A 5 -0.57 -11.28 -7.42
C ARG A 5 -0.72 -12.72 -7.85
N VAL A 6 0.35 -13.52 -7.79
CA VAL A 6 0.32 -14.96 -8.08
C VAL A 6 -0.70 -15.65 -7.15
N TRP A 7 -0.67 -15.38 -5.85
CA TRP A 7 -1.67 -15.93 -4.92
C TRP A 7 -3.09 -15.44 -5.21
N THR A 8 -3.28 -14.16 -5.55
CA THR A 8 -4.61 -13.65 -5.91
C THR A 8 -5.13 -14.18 -7.25
N TRP A 9 -4.24 -14.58 -8.17
CA TRP A 9 -4.58 -15.16 -9.47
C TRP A 9 -4.90 -16.65 -9.38
N ILE A 10 -4.21 -17.40 -8.51
CA ILE A 10 -4.25 -18.87 -8.49
C ILE A 10 -4.97 -19.40 -7.24
N GLY A 11 -4.90 -18.69 -6.12
CA GLY A 11 -5.48 -19.09 -4.84
C GLY A 11 -6.99 -18.80 -4.76
N PRO A 12 -7.74 -19.55 -3.94
CA PRO A 12 -9.17 -19.38 -3.81
C PRO A 12 -9.53 -18.01 -3.21
N ALA A 13 -10.44 -17.28 -3.87
CA ALA A 13 -10.79 -15.90 -3.50
C ALA A 13 -11.29 -15.72 -2.07
N TRP A 14 -11.88 -16.76 -1.47
CA TRP A 14 -12.33 -16.72 -0.07
C TRP A 14 -11.17 -16.67 0.94
N ALA A 15 -9.98 -17.13 0.55
CA ALA A 15 -8.82 -17.22 1.45
C ALA A 15 -7.98 -15.93 1.47
N HIS A 16 -8.07 -15.08 0.44
CA HIS A 16 -7.24 -13.87 0.31
C HIS A 16 -7.29 -12.92 1.51
N PRO A 17 -8.45 -12.67 2.16
CA PRO A 17 -8.51 -11.82 3.35
C PRO A 17 -7.79 -12.39 4.57
N PHE A 18 -7.52 -13.70 4.60
CA PHE A 18 -6.88 -14.36 5.74
C PHE A 18 -5.38 -14.59 5.51
N THR A 19 -4.97 -14.79 4.27
CA THR A 19 -3.57 -15.11 3.95
C THR A 19 -2.61 -13.98 4.28
N GLY A 20 -3.01 -12.72 4.06
CA GLY A 20 -2.16 -11.56 4.38
C GLY A 20 -1.86 -11.44 5.88
N PRO A 21 -2.88 -11.38 6.76
CA PRO A 21 -2.65 -11.24 8.21
C PRO A 21 -1.97 -12.47 8.81
N LEU A 22 -2.29 -13.69 8.34
CA LEU A 22 -1.62 -14.90 8.79
C LEU A 22 -0.13 -14.92 8.39
N ALA A 23 0.19 -14.54 7.16
CA ALA A 23 1.58 -14.44 6.71
C ALA A 23 2.34 -13.35 7.47
N ALA A 24 1.69 -12.23 7.79
CA ALA A 24 2.27 -11.16 8.61
C ALA A 24 2.58 -11.66 10.03
N ALA A 25 1.62 -12.34 10.67
CA ALA A 25 1.80 -12.91 12.00
C ALA A 25 2.91 -13.98 12.04
N LEU A 26 2.93 -14.88 11.04
CA LEU A 26 3.98 -15.88 10.88
C LEU A 26 5.36 -15.23 10.70
N LEU A 27 5.44 -14.17 9.89
CA LEU A 27 6.70 -13.47 9.65
C LEU A 27 7.25 -12.82 10.92
N VAL A 28 6.38 -12.18 11.72
CA VAL A 28 6.76 -11.64 13.03
C VAL A 28 7.26 -12.77 13.94
N LEU A 29 6.51 -13.88 14.04
CA LEU A 29 6.87 -15.01 14.87
C LEU A 29 8.22 -15.63 14.49
N VAL A 30 8.46 -15.88 13.20
CA VAL A 30 9.70 -16.49 12.71
C VAL A 30 10.89 -15.52 12.76
N SER A 31 10.65 -14.20 12.69
CA SER A 31 11.72 -13.19 12.80
C SER A 31 12.35 -13.12 14.20
N GLY A 32 11.65 -13.59 15.23
CA GLY A 32 12.08 -13.45 16.63
C GLY A 32 12.02 -12.01 17.17
N LEU A 33 11.55 -11.05 16.36
CA LEU A 33 11.35 -9.67 16.80
C LEU A 33 10.01 -9.51 17.53
N PRO A 34 9.93 -8.60 18.52
CA PRO A 34 8.64 -8.19 19.04
C PRO A 34 7.80 -7.51 17.95
N PRO A 35 6.46 -7.53 18.05
CA PRO A 35 5.61 -6.73 17.19
C PRO A 35 6.05 -5.27 17.20
N ALA A 36 6.09 -4.66 16.02
CA ALA A 36 6.43 -3.25 15.90
C ALA A 36 5.48 -2.37 16.74
N PRO A 37 5.96 -1.27 17.33
CA PRO A 37 5.09 -0.34 18.04
C PRO A 37 3.99 0.22 17.13
N ILE A 38 2.89 0.68 17.74
CA ILE A 38 1.78 1.30 17.02
C ILE A 38 2.23 2.65 16.43
N GLY A 39 2.94 3.47 17.22
CA GLY A 39 3.39 4.80 16.83
C GLY A 39 2.36 5.90 17.05
N ASP A 40 2.75 7.15 16.80
CA ASP A 40 1.93 8.34 16.99
C ASP A 40 0.76 8.41 15.96
N PRO A 41 -0.51 8.42 16.41
CA PRO A 41 -1.67 8.47 15.53
C PRO A 41 -1.81 9.77 14.75
N LEU A 42 -1.17 10.88 15.17
CA LEU A 42 -1.24 12.15 14.46
C LEU A 42 -0.71 12.04 13.02
N TYR A 43 0.41 11.33 12.84
CA TYR A 43 0.98 11.08 11.51
C TYR A 43 0.03 10.26 10.62
N ALA A 44 -0.67 9.29 11.19
CA ALA A 44 -1.65 8.49 10.48
C ALA A 44 -2.83 9.35 9.99
N VAL A 45 -3.42 10.15 10.88
CA VAL A 45 -4.54 11.04 10.54
C VAL A 45 -4.10 12.08 9.51
N ALA A 46 -2.98 12.77 9.74
CA ALA A 46 -2.46 13.77 8.82
C ALA A 46 -2.18 13.17 7.43
N GLY A 47 -1.55 12.00 7.38
CA GLY A 47 -1.26 11.30 6.14
C GLY A 47 -2.52 10.90 5.37
N VAL A 48 -3.53 10.35 6.04
CA VAL A 48 -4.83 10.01 5.42
C VAL A 48 -5.50 11.26 4.85
N LEU A 49 -5.51 12.37 5.60
CA LEU A 49 -6.10 13.63 5.15
C LEU A 49 -5.37 14.20 3.93
N ILE A 50 -4.04 14.15 3.91
CA ILE A 50 -3.22 14.59 2.76
C ILE A 50 -3.56 13.77 1.52
N ILE A 51 -3.64 12.44 1.63
CA ILE A 51 -3.99 11.56 0.51
C ILE A 51 -5.42 11.81 0.03
N ALA A 52 -6.38 11.96 0.95
CA ALA A 52 -7.76 12.29 0.61
C ALA A 52 -7.87 13.63 -0.12
N ALA A 53 -7.13 14.65 0.33
CA ALA A 53 -7.06 15.95 -0.33
C ALA A 53 -6.45 15.86 -1.73
N ALA A 54 -5.36 15.08 -1.90
CA ALA A 54 -4.73 14.86 -3.19
C ALA A 54 -5.70 14.22 -4.21
N TYR A 55 -6.47 13.21 -3.78
CA TYR A 55 -7.54 12.64 -4.61
C TYR A 55 -8.67 13.64 -4.89
N GLY A 56 -9.04 14.46 -3.91
CA GLY A 56 -10.00 15.55 -4.09
C GLY A 56 -9.57 16.53 -5.18
N VAL A 57 -8.30 16.98 -5.16
CA VAL A 57 -7.70 17.83 -6.19
C VAL A 57 -7.66 17.12 -7.54
N ALA A 58 -7.29 15.83 -7.57
CA ALA A 58 -7.26 15.04 -8.80
C ALA A 58 -8.63 14.97 -9.50
N LEU A 59 -9.74 14.93 -8.76
CA LEU A 59 -11.09 15.00 -9.34
C LEU A 59 -11.40 16.32 -10.05
N LEU A 60 -10.71 17.42 -9.71
CA LEU A 60 -10.87 18.71 -10.36
C LEU A 60 -10.18 18.77 -11.72
N ILE A 61 -9.12 17.98 -11.91
CA ILE A 61 -8.32 17.94 -13.15
C ILE A 61 -8.96 16.97 -14.16
N PRO A 62 -9.38 17.40 -15.37
CA PRO A 62 -10.11 16.55 -16.30
C PRO A 62 -9.37 15.26 -16.71
N ARG A 63 -8.05 15.35 -16.96
CA ARG A 63 -7.23 14.19 -17.32
C ARG A 63 -7.15 13.17 -16.18
N ALA A 64 -6.87 13.62 -14.96
CA ALA A 64 -6.80 12.75 -13.78
C ALA A 64 -8.16 12.14 -13.44
N ARG A 65 -9.25 12.92 -13.54
CA ARG A 65 -10.61 12.41 -13.37
C ARG A 65 -10.97 11.30 -14.36
N ARG A 66 -10.56 11.41 -15.63
CA ARG A 66 -10.76 10.35 -16.65
C ARG A 66 -9.96 9.10 -16.31
N ALA A 67 -8.69 9.26 -15.93
CA ALA A 67 -7.85 8.15 -15.51
C ALA A 67 -8.42 7.42 -14.28
N LEU A 68 -8.91 8.16 -13.28
CA LEU A 68 -9.62 7.59 -12.13
C LEU A 68 -10.90 6.85 -12.53
N ALA A 69 -11.58 7.28 -13.60
CA ALA A 69 -12.82 6.66 -14.05
C ALA A 69 -12.61 5.40 -14.91
N GLU A 70 -11.38 5.09 -15.36
CA GLU A 70 -11.15 3.89 -16.19
C GLU A 70 -11.39 2.57 -15.44
N PRO A 71 -10.76 2.33 -14.26
CA PRO A 71 -10.93 1.07 -13.54
C PRO A 71 -12.38 0.81 -13.12
N HIS A 72 -12.81 -0.46 -13.14
CA HIS A 72 -14.14 -0.86 -12.67
C HIS A 72 -14.01 -1.82 -11.48
N PHE A 73 -14.57 -1.40 -10.35
CA PHE A 73 -14.67 -2.21 -9.13
C PHE A 73 -16.14 -2.56 -8.88
N PRO A 74 -16.54 -3.84 -8.96
CA PRO A 74 -17.94 -4.24 -8.73
C PRO A 74 -18.44 -3.92 -7.33
N THR A 75 -17.57 -4.05 -6.31
CA THR A 75 -17.90 -3.80 -4.91
C THR A 75 -16.85 -2.89 -4.25
N PRO A 76 -16.80 -1.58 -4.63
CA PRO A 76 -15.69 -0.70 -4.26
C PRO A 76 -15.49 -0.55 -2.75
N TRP A 77 -16.56 -0.58 -1.96
CA TRP A 77 -16.49 -0.52 -0.50
C TRP A 77 -15.84 -1.77 0.11
N ARG A 78 -16.20 -2.97 -0.38
CA ARG A 78 -15.59 -4.23 0.07
C ARG A 78 -14.11 -4.27 -0.30
N THR A 79 -13.78 -3.88 -1.53
CA THR A 79 -12.39 -3.83 -1.99
C THR A 79 -11.57 -2.84 -1.17
N ALA A 80 -12.08 -1.63 -0.96
CA ALA A 80 -11.37 -0.58 -0.23
C ALA A 80 -11.21 -0.86 1.27
N LEU A 81 -12.24 -1.41 1.94
CA LEU A 81 -12.28 -1.53 3.39
C LEU A 81 -11.89 -2.91 3.92
N LEU A 82 -11.94 -3.96 3.10
CA LEU A 82 -11.65 -5.33 3.53
C LEU A 82 -10.52 -5.95 2.71
N GLU A 83 -10.65 -5.99 1.38
CA GLU A 83 -9.70 -6.72 0.54
C GLU A 83 -8.32 -6.06 0.55
N ILE A 84 -8.24 -4.75 0.30
CA ILE A 84 -6.96 -4.02 0.27
C ILE A 84 -6.23 -4.07 1.63
N PRO A 85 -6.86 -3.73 2.77
CA PRO A 85 -6.20 -3.81 4.07
C PRO A 85 -5.67 -5.21 4.38
N LEU A 86 -6.52 -6.22 4.22
CA LEU A 86 -6.25 -7.56 4.69
C LEU A 86 -5.33 -8.33 3.73
N ALA A 87 -5.61 -8.30 2.43
CA ALA A 87 -4.85 -9.06 1.45
C ALA A 87 -3.53 -8.39 1.05
N THR A 88 -3.35 -7.09 1.31
CA THR A 88 -2.18 -6.34 0.83
C THR A 88 -1.51 -5.55 1.95
N VAL A 89 -2.17 -4.51 2.49
CA VAL A 89 -1.51 -3.49 3.31
C VAL A 89 -0.88 -4.08 4.58
N ILE A 90 -1.62 -4.92 5.31
CA ILE A 90 -1.12 -5.50 6.57
C ILE A 90 0.15 -6.32 6.31
N PHE A 91 0.11 -7.21 5.32
CA PHE A 91 1.26 -8.05 5.01
C PHE A 91 2.46 -7.22 4.56
N GLU A 92 2.26 -6.29 3.62
CA GLU A 92 3.36 -5.49 3.09
C GLU A 92 3.97 -4.58 4.14
N GLU A 93 3.18 -3.88 4.96
CA GLU A 93 3.75 -3.01 5.98
C GLU A 93 4.41 -3.77 7.12
N VAL A 94 3.88 -4.93 7.53
CA VAL A 94 4.55 -5.77 8.52
C VAL A 94 5.85 -6.35 7.95
N ALA A 95 5.87 -6.79 6.69
CA ALA A 95 7.06 -7.36 6.10
C ALA A 95 8.17 -6.32 5.88
N PHE A 96 7.84 -5.21 5.21
CA PHE A 96 8.83 -4.22 4.83
C PHE A 96 9.19 -3.28 5.98
N ARG A 97 8.20 -2.76 6.73
CA ARG A 97 8.43 -1.74 7.78
C ARG A 97 8.44 -2.36 9.15
N GLY A 98 7.72 -3.45 9.39
CA GLY A 98 7.71 -4.17 10.66
C GLY A 98 9.03 -4.93 10.88
N VAL A 99 9.26 -5.96 10.07
CA VAL A 99 10.37 -6.90 10.25
C VAL A 99 11.63 -6.43 9.56
N LEU A 100 11.61 -6.25 8.22
CA LEU A 100 12.82 -5.98 7.45
C LEU A 100 13.47 -4.65 7.83
N TRP A 101 12.68 -3.58 7.98
CA TRP A 101 13.19 -2.28 8.42
C TRP A 101 13.88 -2.38 9.78
N THR A 102 13.26 -3.04 10.76
CA THR A 102 13.83 -3.21 12.10
C THR A 102 15.15 -4.00 12.07
N LEU A 103 15.22 -5.08 11.28
CA LEU A 103 16.46 -5.86 11.13
C LEU A 103 17.60 -5.03 10.52
N VAL A 104 17.31 -4.22 9.51
CA VAL A 104 18.32 -3.38 8.86
C VAL A 104 18.69 -2.19 9.76
N GLU A 105 17.75 -1.62 10.49
CA GLU A 105 17.98 -0.50 11.40
C GLU A 105 18.91 -0.89 12.55
N GLN A 106 18.67 -2.03 13.18
CA GLN A 106 19.54 -2.58 14.23
C GLN A 106 20.98 -2.80 13.74
N ALA A 107 21.17 -3.10 12.45
CA ALA A 107 22.48 -3.40 11.89
C ALA A 107 23.21 -2.18 11.29
N ARG A 108 22.46 -1.23 10.70
CA ARG A 108 23.02 -0.17 9.83
C ARG A 108 22.34 1.20 9.99
N GLY A 109 21.42 1.33 10.93
CA GLY A 109 20.70 2.57 11.23
C GLY A 109 19.48 2.84 10.32
N PRO A 110 18.68 3.86 10.67
CA PRO A 110 17.35 4.08 10.10
C PRO A 110 17.38 4.52 8.63
N ILE A 111 18.41 5.27 8.21
CA ILE A 111 18.57 5.68 6.80
C ILE A 111 18.76 4.45 5.91
N ALA A 112 19.65 3.53 6.30
CA ALA A 112 19.87 2.29 5.55
C ALA A 112 18.60 1.44 5.50
N ALA A 113 17.88 1.34 6.63
CA ALA A 113 16.61 0.62 6.69
C ALA A 113 15.56 1.19 5.74
N THR A 114 15.37 2.51 5.73
CA THR A 114 14.44 3.20 4.85
C THR A 114 14.82 3.02 3.38
N LEU A 115 16.08 3.20 3.00
CA LEU A 115 16.52 3.05 1.60
C LEU A 115 16.43 1.59 1.12
N THR A 116 16.92 0.64 1.91
CA THR A 116 16.89 -0.79 1.54
C THR A 116 15.46 -1.29 1.40
N THR A 117 14.59 -0.99 2.37
CA THR A 117 13.19 -1.43 2.31
C THR A 117 12.41 -0.73 1.21
N ALA A 118 12.70 0.55 0.91
CA ALA A 118 12.09 1.27 -0.20
C ALA A 118 12.44 0.67 -1.56
N VAL A 119 13.72 0.35 -1.81
CA VAL A 119 14.16 -0.28 -3.06
C VAL A 119 13.53 -1.66 -3.21
N LEU A 120 13.55 -2.48 -2.15
CA LEU A 120 12.94 -3.81 -2.18
C LEU A 120 11.42 -3.74 -2.36
N PHE A 121 10.76 -2.75 -1.76
CA PHE A 121 9.33 -2.47 -1.98
C PHE A 121 9.06 -2.03 -3.42
N GLY A 122 9.95 -1.25 -4.02
CA GLY A 122 9.92 -0.91 -5.44
C GLY A 122 9.97 -2.17 -6.33
N LEU A 123 10.99 -3.00 -6.13
CA LEU A 123 11.21 -4.24 -6.87
C LEU A 123 10.07 -5.25 -6.66
N TRP A 124 9.47 -5.28 -5.48
CA TRP A 124 8.29 -6.09 -5.18
C TRP A 124 7.13 -5.78 -6.14
N HIS A 125 7.04 -4.57 -6.69
CA HIS A 125 5.98 -4.13 -7.61
C HIS A 125 6.22 -4.46 -9.09
N ILE A 126 7.32 -5.13 -9.43
CA ILE A 126 7.51 -5.70 -10.77
C ILE A 126 6.34 -6.65 -11.06
N SER A 127 5.76 -6.54 -12.27
CA SER A 127 4.69 -7.43 -12.70
C SER A 127 5.27 -8.73 -13.27
N PRO A 128 4.67 -9.90 -12.99
CA PRO A 128 5.05 -11.13 -13.67
C PRO A 128 4.67 -11.13 -15.16
N ASP A 129 3.81 -10.22 -15.62
CA ASP A 129 3.47 -10.07 -17.02
C ASP A 129 4.55 -9.26 -17.77
N PRO A 130 5.31 -9.88 -18.70
CA PRO A 130 6.34 -9.19 -19.48
C PRO A 130 5.77 -8.14 -20.45
N GLY A 131 4.46 -8.17 -20.72
CA GLY A 131 3.75 -7.19 -21.55
C GLY A 131 3.36 -5.91 -20.79
N GLU A 132 3.32 -5.92 -19.45
CA GLU A 132 2.94 -4.76 -18.65
C GLU A 132 4.04 -3.70 -18.74
N ARG A 133 3.76 -2.55 -19.38
CA ARG A 133 4.70 -1.43 -19.52
C ARG A 133 4.00 -0.10 -19.21
N PRO A 134 4.70 0.89 -18.62
CA PRO A 134 6.12 0.88 -18.26
C PRO A 134 6.40 0.41 -16.81
N GLN A 135 7.01 -0.77 -16.63
CA GLN A 135 7.35 -1.31 -15.29
C GLN A 135 8.30 -0.41 -14.50
N PHE A 136 9.24 0.26 -15.17
CA PHE A 136 10.21 1.13 -14.51
C PHE A 136 9.54 2.30 -13.78
N VAL A 137 8.44 2.85 -14.33
CA VAL A 137 7.70 3.95 -13.71
C VAL A 137 7.04 3.47 -12.43
N THR A 138 6.42 2.28 -12.48
CA THR A 138 5.83 1.65 -11.28
C THR A 138 6.88 1.45 -10.21
N VAL A 139 8.03 0.83 -10.55
CA VAL A 139 9.11 0.57 -9.58
C VAL A 139 9.68 1.86 -9.00
N ALA A 140 9.92 2.87 -9.82
CA ALA A 140 10.41 4.17 -9.35
C ALA A 140 9.39 4.85 -8.42
N PHE A 141 8.12 4.89 -8.82
CA PHE A 141 7.04 5.47 -8.03
C PHE A 141 6.87 4.74 -6.69
N THR A 142 6.84 3.41 -6.69
CA THR A 142 6.67 2.64 -5.45
C THR A 142 7.93 2.65 -4.59
N THR A 143 9.13 2.81 -5.16
CA THR A 143 10.35 3.09 -4.39
C THR A 143 10.23 4.42 -3.65
N LEU A 144 9.81 5.49 -4.33
CA LEU A 144 9.59 6.81 -3.70
C LEU A 144 8.51 6.75 -2.61
N ALA A 145 7.39 6.08 -2.89
CA ALA A 145 6.37 5.81 -1.88
C ALA A 145 6.98 5.03 -0.70
N GLY A 146 7.86 4.07 -0.98
CA GLY A 146 8.52 3.28 0.02
C GLY A 146 9.45 4.07 0.94
N VAL A 147 10.12 5.11 0.41
CA VAL A 147 10.89 6.07 1.22
C VAL A 147 9.96 6.83 2.15
N VAL A 148 8.84 7.37 1.63
CA VAL A 148 7.86 8.10 2.45
C VAL A 148 7.31 7.23 3.58
N LEU A 149 6.97 5.97 3.30
CA LEU A 149 6.49 5.03 4.31
C LEU A 149 7.57 4.68 5.36
N GLY A 150 8.83 4.55 4.93
CA GLY A 150 9.96 4.35 5.85
C GLY A 150 10.18 5.55 6.77
N LEU A 151 10.12 6.76 6.23
CA LEU A 151 10.18 8.00 7.02
C LEU A 151 9.00 8.11 7.99
N LEU A 152 7.78 7.77 7.54
CA LEU A 152 6.62 7.75 8.43
C LEU A 152 6.79 6.73 9.56
N ARG A 153 7.35 5.56 9.28
CA ARG A 153 7.68 4.59 10.33
C ARG A 153 8.68 5.16 11.33
N GLU A 154 9.73 5.80 10.86
CA GLU A 154 10.76 6.40 11.71
C GLU A 154 10.19 7.54 12.59
N PHE A 155 9.53 8.52 11.98
CA PHE A 155 9.04 9.72 12.69
C PHE A 155 7.83 9.44 13.59
N SER A 156 6.94 8.52 13.20
CA SER A 156 5.82 8.12 14.06
C SER A 156 6.22 7.09 15.13
N GLY A 157 7.38 6.44 14.97
CA GLY A 157 7.85 5.37 15.86
C GLY A 157 7.11 4.05 15.71
N GLY A 158 6.24 3.87 14.70
CA GLY A 158 5.43 2.66 14.58
C GLY A 158 4.74 2.42 13.24
N LEU A 159 3.93 1.38 13.17
CA LEU A 159 3.29 0.93 11.92
C LEU A 159 1.96 1.62 11.59
N LEU A 160 1.32 2.31 12.54
CA LEU A 160 -0.01 2.89 12.31
C LEU A 160 0.01 3.91 11.17
N ALA A 161 0.99 4.82 11.16
CA ALA A 161 1.12 5.83 10.11
C ALA A 161 1.36 5.24 8.71
N PRO A 162 2.37 4.36 8.49
CA PRO A 162 2.55 3.77 7.16
C PRO A 162 1.38 2.88 6.73
N ILE A 163 0.76 2.10 7.64
CA ILE A 163 -0.46 1.32 7.32
C ILE A 163 -1.59 2.24 6.87
N ALA A 164 -1.86 3.31 7.61
CA ALA A 164 -2.95 4.23 7.30
C ALA A 164 -2.72 4.96 5.97
N VAL A 165 -1.50 5.42 5.70
CA VAL A 165 -1.15 6.12 4.45
C VAL A 165 -1.16 5.17 3.25
N HIS A 166 -0.62 3.97 3.40
CA HIS A 166 -0.63 2.96 2.34
C HIS A 166 -2.08 2.52 2.03
N TRP A 167 -2.88 2.26 3.05
CA TRP A 167 -4.31 2.02 2.86
C TRP A 167 -5.01 3.21 2.20
N ALA A 168 -4.76 4.45 2.64
CA ALA A 168 -5.39 5.61 2.05
C ALA A 168 -5.04 5.74 0.56
N ALA A 169 -3.78 5.52 0.18
CA ALA A 169 -3.33 5.58 -1.20
C ALA A 169 -4.08 4.56 -2.09
N ASN A 170 -4.29 3.34 -1.62
CA ASN A 170 -4.94 2.29 -2.40
C ASN A 170 -6.47 2.30 -2.26
N GLY A 171 -6.97 2.23 -1.03
CA GLY A 171 -8.39 2.14 -0.66
C GLY A 171 -9.17 3.40 -1.05
N LEU A 172 -8.67 4.60 -0.74
CA LEU A 172 -9.34 5.82 -1.23
C LEU A 172 -9.26 5.91 -2.75
N GLY A 173 -8.17 5.44 -3.38
CA GLY A 173 -8.07 5.37 -4.84
C GLY A 173 -9.24 4.61 -5.47
N VAL A 174 -9.63 3.46 -4.90
CA VAL A 174 -10.81 2.69 -5.33
C VAL A 174 -12.10 3.48 -5.14
N LEU A 175 -12.28 4.13 -3.98
CA LEU A 175 -13.51 4.90 -3.69
C LEU A 175 -13.64 6.14 -4.60
N PHE A 176 -12.55 6.86 -4.80
CA PHE A 176 -12.50 8.02 -5.69
C PHE A 176 -12.63 7.63 -7.16
N SER A 177 -12.12 6.45 -7.56
CA SER A 177 -12.36 5.87 -8.88
C SER A 177 -13.85 5.60 -9.11
N ALA A 178 -14.52 4.95 -8.15
CA ALA A 178 -15.96 4.71 -8.20
C ALA A 178 -16.76 6.03 -8.26
N GLN A 179 -16.32 7.06 -7.53
CA GLN A 179 -16.93 8.39 -7.57
C GLN A 179 -16.72 9.09 -8.92
N ALA A 180 -15.52 9.02 -9.50
CA ALA A 180 -15.20 9.59 -10.81
C ALA A 180 -16.09 8.97 -11.91
N ARG A 181 -16.25 7.65 -11.90
CA ARG A 181 -17.15 6.91 -12.81
C ARG A 181 -18.60 7.37 -12.72
N ARG A 182 -19.12 7.58 -11.50
CA ARG A 182 -20.50 8.08 -11.30
C ARG A 182 -20.71 9.47 -11.88
N ARG A 183 -19.67 10.32 -11.90
CA ARG A 183 -19.73 11.67 -12.47
C ARG A 183 -19.65 11.68 -13.99
N THR A 184 -18.88 10.76 -14.60
CA THR A 184 -18.77 10.65 -16.06
C THR A 184 -19.99 9.98 -16.69
N GLY A 185 -20.62 9.03 -16.00
CA GLY A 185 -21.83 8.33 -16.49
C GLY A 185 -23.14 9.12 -16.40
N LYS A 186 -23.16 10.28 -15.73
CA LYS A 186 -24.33 11.18 -15.66
C LYS A 186 -24.34 12.27 -16.74
N GLY A 187 -23.35 12.27 -17.64
CA GLY A 187 -23.13 13.32 -18.65
C GLY A 187 -23.50 12.94 -20.09
N THR A 188 -24.28 11.87 -20.27
CA THR A 188 -24.83 11.38 -21.55
C THR A 188 -26.32 11.17 -21.40
#